data_AF-A0A5K0YK73-F1
#
_entry.id   AF-A0A5K0YK73-F1
#
_cell.length_a   1.000
_cell.length_b   1.000
_cell.length_c   1.000
_cell.angle_alpha   90.00
_cell.angle_beta   90.00
_cell.angle_gamma   90.00
#
_symmetry.space_group_name_H-M   'P 1'
#
loop_
_entity.id
_entity.type
_entity.pdbx_description
1 polymer ?
#
loop_
_entity_poly.entity_id
_entity_poly.type
_entity_poly.pdbx_seq_one_letter_code
_entity_poly.pdbx_strand_id
1 'polypeptide(L)'
;VFNAAEVPIEWEEHFVGDQVDPRTQSFFTWESLESVRRNGVGLKGPMPTRIAKGHRSLNLALRKELGLYANVRSCYSSRISSSVGPTSSTSSPLVATSHRTTT
;
A
#
# COMPACT_ATOMS: atom_id res chain seq x y z
N VAL A 1 -0.85 -0.89 16.64
CA VAL A 1 0.40 -1.51 16.15
C VAL A 1 1.60 -0.62 16.42
N PHE A 2 1.79 0.51 15.74
CA PHE A 2 2.98 1.36 15.94
C PHE A 2 3.17 1.84 17.40
N ASN A 3 2.09 2.26 18.06
CA ASN A 3 2.13 2.61 19.49
C ASN A 3 2.53 1.41 20.37
N ALA A 4 1.98 0.23 20.10
CA ALA A 4 2.30 -0.99 20.85
C ALA A 4 3.73 -1.49 20.62
N ALA A 5 4.32 -1.12 19.48
CA ALA A 5 5.72 -1.38 19.17
C ALA A 5 6.65 -0.24 19.65
N GLU A 6 6.12 0.75 20.37
CA GLU A 6 6.85 1.87 20.96
C GLU A 6 7.75 2.61 19.96
N VAL A 7 7.29 2.70 18.70
CA VAL A 7 8.03 3.42 17.66
C VAL A 7 7.85 4.93 17.87
N PRO A 8 8.92 5.72 17.93
CA PRO A 8 8.83 7.16 18.17
C PRO A 8 8.38 7.90 16.91
N ILE A 9 7.07 7.93 16.67
CA ILE A 9 6.45 8.59 15.51
C ILE A 9 5.67 9.80 16.00
N GLU A 10 6.02 10.98 15.49
CA GLU A 10 5.16 12.16 15.53
C GLU A 10 4.29 12.19 14.27
N TRP A 11 2.97 12.20 14.44
CA TRP A 11 2.03 12.11 13.33
C TRP A 11 1.66 13.50 12.80
N GLU A 12 1.85 13.71 11.50
CA GLU A 12 1.32 14.85 10.75
C GLU A 12 0.15 14.36 9.88
N GLU A 13 -1.08 14.57 10.36
CA GLU A 13 -2.28 14.07 9.67
C GLU A 13 -2.70 14.99 8.51
N HIS A 14 -2.90 14.40 7.34
CA HIS A 14 -3.35 15.09 6.13
C HIS A 14 -4.54 14.37 5.50
N PHE A 15 -5.51 15.13 5.03
CA PHE A 15 -6.71 14.62 4.37
C PHE A 15 -6.70 14.95 2.89
N VAL A 16 -7.24 14.04 2.07
CA VAL A 16 -7.53 14.34 0.66
C VAL A 16 -8.76 15.22 0.63
N GLY A 17 -8.66 16.38 -0.02
CA GLY A 17 -9.77 17.31 -0.17
C GLY A 17 -10.89 16.75 -1.04
N ASP A 18 -12.07 17.32 -0.89
CA ASP A 18 -13.21 17.14 -1.78
C ASP A 18 -13.19 18.10 -2.98
N GLN A 19 -12.36 19.14 -2.91
CA GLN A 19 -12.11 20.13 -3.94
C GLN A 19 -10.67 20.04 -4.47
N VAL A 20 -10.46 20.57 -5.67
CA VAL A 20 -9.14 20.66 -6.29
C VAL A 20 -8.38 21.84 -5.68
N ASP A 21 -7.19 21.59 -5.13
CA ASP A 21 -6.26 22.64 -4.72
C ASP A 21 -5.67 23.29 -5.99
N PRO A 22 -5.80 24.62 -6.17
CA PRO A 22 -5.32 25.31 -7.36
C PRO A 22 -3.80 25.26 -7.52
N ARG A 23 -3.02 25.09 -6.43
CA ARG A 23 -1.55 25.04 -6.46
C ARG A 23 -1.03 23.70 -6.98
N THR A 24 -1.76 22.62 -6.73
CA THR A 24 -1.38 21.26 -7.12
C THR A 24 -2.17 20.75 -8.32
N GLN A 25 -3.27 21.44 -8.69
CA GLN A 25 -4.24 20.99 -9.68
C GLN A 25 -4.72 19.55 -9.41
N SER A 26 -4.86 19.22 -8.13
CA SER A 26 -5.22 17.89 -7.63
C SER A 26 -6.04 18.00 -6.35
N PHE A 27 -6.63 16.90 -5.89
CA PHE A 27 -7.30 16.81 -4.59
C PHE A 27 -6.32 16.71 -3.40
N PHE A 28 -5.01 16.65 -3.68
CA PHE A 28 -3.97 16.78 -2.66
C PHE A 28 -3.71 18.25 -2.40
N THR A 29 -3.77 18.66 -1.14
CA THR A 29 -3.34 20.00 -0.76
C THR A 29 -1.84 20.14 -0.94
N TRP A 30 -1.36 21.36 -1.20
CA TRP A 30 0.07 21.66 -1.23
C TRP A 30 0.77 21.17 0.05
N GLU A 31 0.16 21.42 1.20
CA GLU A 31 0.67 21.05 2.52
C GLU A 31 0.87 19.54 2.66
N SER A 32 -0.06 18.74 2.12
CA SER A 32 0.04 17.27 2.17
C SER A 32 1.21 16.74 1.33
N LEU A 33 1.45 17.31 0.15
CA LEU A 33 2.57 16.92 -0.70
C LEU A 33 3.91 17.38 -0.10
N GLU A 34 3.96 18.61 0.43
CA GLU A 34 5.16 19.15 1.07
C GLU A 34 5.53 18.41 2.35
N SER A 35 4.54 17.99 3.15
CA SER A 35 4.79 17.13 4.32
C SER A 35 5.53 15.85 3.92
N VAL A 36 5.03 15.13 2.90
CA VAL A 36 5.68 13.89 2.44
C VAL A 36 7.05 14.17 1.83
N ARG A 37 7.24 15.28 1.10
CA ARG A 37 8.56 15.66 0.55
C ARG A 37 9.56 16.00 1.65
N ARG A 38 9.14 16.74 2.68
CA ARG A 38 9.97 17.11 3.84
C ARG A 38 10.36 15.89 4.67
N ASN A 39 9.41 14.99 4.91
CA ASN A 39 9.60 13.84 5.79
C ASN A 39 10.19 12.61 5.07
N GLY A 40 10.09 12.56 3.73
CA GLY A 40 10.56 11.45 2.90
C GLY A 40 9.74 10.15 2.99
N VAL A 41 8.78 10.09 3.93
CA VAL A 41 7.92 8.93 4.18
C VAL A 41 6.48 9.39 4.38
N GLY A 42 5.52 8.57 3.95
CA GLY A 42 4.09 8.80 4.18
C GLY A 42 3.34 7.48 4.27
N LEU A 43 2.50 7.34 5.29
CA LEU A 43 1.55 6.23 5.41
C LEU A 43 0.19 6.72 4.93
N LYS A 44 -0.40 6.01 3.97
CA LYS A 44 -1.69 6.40 3.38
C LYS A 44 -2.73 5.29 3.52
N GLY A 45 -3.98 5.68 3.70
CA GLY A 45 -5.14 4.79 3.63
C GLY A 45 -5.54 4.43 2.19
N PRO A 46 -6.48 3.49 1.99
CA PRO A 46 -7.06 3.25 0.68
C PRO A 46 -7.80 4.52 0.19
N MET A 47 -7.46 4.98 -1.01
CA MET A 47 -8.11 6.15 -1.62
C MET A 47 -8.98 5.69 -2.78
N PRO A 48 -10.32 5.71 -2.65
CA PRO A 48 -11.21 5.33 -3.73
C PRO A 48 -11.09 6.34 -4.88
N THR A 49 -10.89 5.85 -6.10
CA THR A 49 -11.00 6.69 -7.29
C THR A 49 -12.43 6.55 -7.80
N ARG A 50 -13.21 7.63 -7.87
CA ARG A 50 -14.53 7.60 -8.50
C ARG A 50 -14.36 7.12 -9.94
N ILE A 51 -15.07 6.07 -10.31
CA ILE A 51 -15.06 5.54 -11.68
C ILE A 51 -15.95 6.47 -12.51
N ALA A 52 -15.38 7.54 -13.02
CA ALA A 52 -16.01 8.43 -13.99
C ALA A 52 -15.04 8.62 -15.16
N LYS A 53 -15.58 8.61 -16.40
CA LYS A 53 -14.78 8.81 -17.62
C LYS A 53 -14.00 10.13 -17.51
N GLY A 54 -12.67 10.07 -17.54
CA GLY A 54 -11.79 11.24 -17.57
C GLY A 54 -11.12 11.64 -16.24
N HIS A 55 -11.44 11.02 -15.11
CA HIS A 55 -10.79 11.34 -13.83
C HIS A 55 -9.45 10.62 -13.66
N ARG A 56 -8.40 11.35 -13.23
CA ARG A 56 -7.10 10.75 -12.87
C ARG A 56 -7.22 10.00 -11.54
N SER A 57 -6.67 8.79 -11.46
CA SER A 57 -6.62 8.04 -10.20
C SER A 57 -5.81 8.78 -9.15
N LEU A 58 -6.35 8.94 -7.94
CA LEU A 58 -5.66 9.59 -6.81
C LEU A 58 -4.35 8.89 -6.47
N ASN A 59 -4.32 7.55 -6.48
CA ASN A 59 -3.09 6.78 -6.20
C ASN A 59 -2.05 6.96 -7.32
N LEU A 60 -2.48 7.15 -8.57
CA LEU A 60 -1.55 7.44 -9.67
C LEU A 60 -1.05 8.89 -9.59
N ALA A 61 -1.95 9.84 -9.31
CA ALA A 61 -1.62 11.25 -9.15
C ALA A 61 -0.58 11.44 -8.03
N LEU A 62 -0.81 10.85 -6.85
CA LEU A 62 0.13 10.94 -5.71
C LEU A 62 1.55 10.49 -6.10
N ARG A 63 1.65 9.35 -6.81
CA ARG A 63 2.94 8.83 -7.26
C ARG A 63 3.62 9.75 -8.26
N LYS A 64 2.87 10.39 -9.16
CA LYS A 64 3.41 11.36 -10.11
C LYS A 64 3.89 12.63 -9.41
N GLU A 65 3.07 13.21 -8.53
CA GLU A 65 3.40 14.42 -7.77
C GLU A 65 4.65 14.25 -6.89
N LEU A 66 4.87 13.03 -6.38
CA LEU A 66 6.01 12.71 -5.51
C LEU A 66 7.18 12.02 -6.25
N GLY A 67 7.09 11.81 -7.56
CA GLY A 67 8.17 11.13 -8.33
C GLY A 67 8.42 9.68 -7.89
N LEU A 68 7.39 8.94 -7.46
CA LEU A 68 7.50 7.57 -6.95
C LEU A 68 7.36 6.54 -8.08
N TYR A 69 8.48 6.20 -8.72
CA TYR A 69 8.50 5.32 -9.90
C TYR A 69 8.47 3.81 -9.58
N ALA A 70 9.04 3.41 -8.44
CA ALA A 70 9.08 2.00 -8.03
C ALA A 70 7.82 1.62 -7.23
N ASN A 71 7.18 0.50 -7.59
CA ASN A 71 6.13 -0.12 -6.79
C ASN A 71 6.61 -1.51 -6.34
N VAL A 72 7.00 -1.60 -5.08
CA VAL A 72 7.45 -2.86 -4.48
C VAL A 72 6.28 -3.51 -3.74
N ARG A 73 6.02 -4.79 -4.03
CA ARG A 73 4.98 -5.59 -3.38
C ARG A 73 5.58 -6.88 -2.86
N SER A 74 5.72 -6.98 -1.56
CA SER A 74 6.19 -8.20 -0.91
C SER A 74 5.06 -9.23 -0.82
N CYS A 75 5.33 -10.46 -1.26
CA CYS A 75 4.39 -11.58 -1.21
C CYS A 75 5.02 -12.71 -0.40
N TYR A 76 4.49 -12.98 0.80
CA TYR A 76 4.92 -14.09 1.66
C TYR A 76 3.72 -14.96 2.01
N SER A 77 3.95 -16.27 2.16
CA SER A 77 2.93 -17.15 2.70
C SER A 77 2.81 -16.92 4.20
N SER A 78 1.59 -16.62 4.65
CA SER A 78 1.27 -16.57 6.07
C SER A 78 0.67 -17.91 6.47
N ARG A 79 1.22 -18.54 7.52
CA ARG A 79 0.51 -19.65 8.16
C ARG A 79 -0.73 -19.10 8.82
N ILE A 80 -1.88 -19.35 8.22
CA ILE A 80 -3.14 -19.14 8.90
C ILE A 80 -3.27 -20.32 9.86
N SER A 81 -3.10 -20.05 11.17
CA SER A 81 -3.50 -21.02 12.18
C SER A 81 -5.02 -21.10 12.13
N SER A 82 -5.55 -22.09 11.40
CA SER A 82 -6.92 -22.52 11.60
C SER A 82 -6.93 -23.28 12.92
N SER A 83 -7.39 -22.63 13.99
CA SER A 83 -7.83 -23.36 15.18
C SER A 83 -9.12 -24.11 14.82
N VAL A 84 -8.99 -25.17 14.03
CA VAL A 84 -10.01 -26.20 13.90
C VAL A 84 -9.63 -27.26 14.92
N GLY A 85 -10.53 -27.54 15.85
CA GLY A 85 -10.39 -28.63 16.82
C GLY A 85 -10.09 -29.96 16.13
N PRO A 86 -9.59 -30.96 16.88
CA PRO A 86 -8.91 -32.11 16.29
C PRO A 86 -9.90 -32.95 15.48
N THR A 87 -9.66 -33.05 14.16
CA THR A 87 -10.08 -34.24 13.41
C THR A 87 -8.84 -34.88 12.81
N SER A 88 -8.64 -36.12 13.22
CA SER A 88 -7.58 -37.04 12.83
C SER A 88 -7.48 -37.23 11.32
N SER A 89 -6.28 -37.09 10.74
CA SER A 89 -5.67 -38.11 9.85
C SER A 89 -4.34 -37.62 9.25
N THR A 90 -3.28 -38.33 9.64
CA THR A 90 -2.14 -38.87 8.87
C THR A 90 -1.58 -38.12 7.65
N SER A 91 -0.27 -37.85 7.79
CA SER A 91 0.80 -37.46 6.84
C SER A 91 0.69 -37.79 5.34
N SER A 92 1.07 -36.85 4.47
CA SER A 92 2.41 -36.77 3.83
C SER A 92 2.47 -35.78 2.64
N PRO A 93 3.67 -35.26 2.27
CA PRO A 93 3.83 -34.11 1.38
C PRO A 93 3.96 -34.50 -0.11
N LEU A 94 3.51 -33.62 -1.01
CA LEU A 94 3.77 -33.71 -2.45
C LEU A 94 4.99 -32.86 -2.83
N VAL A 95 6.01 -33.51 -3.41
CA VAL A 95 7.16 -32.88 -4.08
C VAL A 95 6.78 -32.58 -5.54
N ALA A 96 7.13 -31.39 -6.04
CA ALA A 96 7.08 -31.09 -7.47
C ALA A 96 8.43 -30.52 -7.94
N THR A 97 9.11 -31.26 -8.83
CA THR A 97 10.28 -30.81 -9.60
C THR A 97 9.82 -30.25 -10.95
N SER A 98 10.40 -29.12 -11.37
CA SER A 98 10.19 -28.55 -12.71
C SER A 98 11.47 -28.66 -13.52
N HIS A 99 11.39 -29.34 -14.67
CA HIS A 99 12.48 -29.46 -15.63
C HIS A 99 12.66 -28.15 -16.42
N ARG A 100 13.92 -27.70 -16.48
CA ARG A 100 14.39 -26.64 -17.37
C ARG A 100 14.45 -27.19 -18.80
N THR A 101 13.83 -26.49 -19.75
CA THR A 101 14.11 -26.65 -21.18
C THR A 101 14.77 -25.37 -21.68
N THR A 102 16.03 -25.50 -22.06
CA THR A 102 16.81 -24.47 -22.76
C THR A 102 16.57 -24.63 -24.27
N THR A 103 16.54 -23.53 -25.01
CA THR A 103 16.99 -23.49 -26.41
C THR A 103 18.18 -22.54 -26.48
#